data_AF-E2CGS6-F1
#
_entry.id   AF-E2CGS6-F1
#
_cell.length_a   1.000
_cell.length_b   1.000
_cell.length_c   1.000
_cell.angle_alpha   90.00
_cell.angle_beta   90.00
_cell.angle_gamma   90.00
#
_symmetry.space_group_name_H-M   'P 1'
#
loop_
_entity.id
_entity.type
_entity.pdbx_description
1 polymer ?
#
loop_
_entity_poly.entity_id
_entity_poly.type
_entity_poly.pdbx_seq_one_letter_code
_entity_poly.pdbx_strand_id
1 'polypeptide(L)' 'MPWIKFTKDFDWQPSSQTIITYLAGHTLFVPRACADLALKADAAVKTRRPEGVSGKFTRKT' A
#
# COMPACT_ATOMS: atom_id res chain seq x y z
N MET A 1 -10.52 -4.20 -3.65
CA MET A 1 -9.24 -3.68 -3.13
C MET A 1 -9.52 -2.38 -2.41
N PRO A 2 -8.95 -2.13 -1.21
CA PRO A 2 -9.14 -0.87 -0.47
C PRO A 2 -8.02 0.14 -0.74
N TRP A 3 -8.32 1.42 -0.48
CA TRP A 3 -7.31 2.46 -0.35
C TRP A 3 -6.83 2.54 1.10
N ILE A 4 -5.52 2.49 1.31
CA ILE A 4 -4.90 2.69 2.62
C ILE A 4 -3.75 3.69 2.51
N LYS A 5 -3.45 4.37 3.61
CA LYS A 5 -2.25 5.19 3.76
C LYS A 5 -1.28 4.47 4.69
N PHE A 6 -0.09 4.15 4.20
CA PHE A 6 0.98 3.60 5.02
C PHE A 6 1.51 4.70 5.96
N THR A 7 1.63 4.38 7.24
CA THR A 7 2.16 5.27 8.28
C THR A 7 3.60 4.94 8.63
N LYS A 8 4.06 3.73 8.27
CA LYS A 8 5.41 3.21 8.44
C LYS A 8 5.82 2.47 7.17
N ASP A 9 7.11 2.21 7.02
CA ASP A 9 7.59 1.32 5.97
C ASP A 9 7.05 -0.10 6.22
N PHE A 10 6.60 -0.77 5.16
CA PHE A 10 5.96 -2.07 5.24
C PHE A 10 6.35 -2.95 4.06
N ASP A 11 6.94 -4.10 4.35
CA ASP A 11 7.23 -5.12 3.37
C ASP A 11 6.08 -6.12 3.31
N TRP A 12 5.51 -6.27 2.11
CA TRP A 12 4.47 -7.27 1.85
C TRP A 12 4.97 -8.35 0.91
N GLN A 13 4.87 -9.61 1.34
CA GLN A 13 5.29 -10.77 0.57
C GLN A 13 4.07 -11.60 0.10
N PRO A 14 3.50 -11.32 -1.09
CA PRO A 14 2.38 -12.10 -1.63
C PRO A 14 2.77 -13.51 -2.09
N SER A 15 4.04 -13.74 -2.43
CA SER A 15 4.57 -15.04 -2.86
C SER A 15 6.00 -15.21 -2.36
N SER A 16 6.51 -16.44 -2.34
CA SER A 16 7.88 -16.72 -1.88
C SER A 16 8.97 -15.99 -2.69
N GLN A 17 8.66 -15.56 -3.91
CA GLN A 17 9.62 -14.94 -4.84
C GLN A 17 9.48 -13.42 -4.93
N THR A 18 8.49 -12.80 -4.27
CA THR A 18 8.19 -11.38 -4.45
C THR A 18 7.96 -10.69 -3.12
N ILE A 19 8.76 -9.67 -2.85
CA ILE A 19 8.58 -8.73 -1.74
C ILE A 19 8.28 -7.36 -2.35
N ILE A 20 7.24 -6.70 -1.84
CA ILE A 20 6.84 -5.36 -2.24
C ILE A 20 6.98 -4.46 -1.03
N THR A 21 7.95 -3.54 -1.08
CA THR A 21 8.17 -2.54 -0.04
C THR A 21 7.29 -1.32 -0.30
N TYR A 22 6.51 -0.95 0.71
CA TYR A 22 5.72 0.28 0.73
C TYR A 22 6.33 1.25 1.73
N LEU A 23 6.55 2.49 1.30
CA LEU A 23 7.14 3.53 2.16
C LEU A 23 6.09 4.27 2.97
N ALA A 24 6.48 4.75 4.14
CA ALA A 24 5.67 5.63 4.97
C ALA A 24 5.19 6.86 4.18
N GLY A 25 3.91 7.20 4.35
CA GLY A 25 3.27 8.32 3.66
C GLY A 25 2.58 7.94 2.34
N HIS A 26 2.89 6.79 1.75
CA HIS A 26 2.24 6.35 0.51
C HIS A 26 0.75 6.05 0.72
N THR A 27 -0.09 6.59 -0.15
CA THR A 27 -1.53 6.26 -0.22
C THR A 27 -1.79 5.48 -1.50
N LEU A 28 -2.12 4.19 -1.38
CA LEU A 28 -2.18 3.27 -2.50
C LEU A 28 -3.42 2.40 -2.48
N PHE A 29 -3.82 1.95 -3.68
CA PHE A 29 -4.84 0.94 -3.88
C PHE A 29 -4.20 -0.44 -3.89
N VAL A 30 -4.34 -1.17 -2.78
CA VAL A 30 -3.60 -2.43 -2.57
C VAL A 30 -4.54 -3.64 -2.50
N PRO A 31 -4.02 -4.87 -2.68
CA PRO A 31 -4.74 -6.10 -2.38
C PRO A 31 -5.30 -6.12 -0.95
N ARG A 32 -6.49 -6.72 -0.76
CA ARG A 32 -7.11 -6.81 0.58
C ARG A 32 -6.18 -7.47 1.60
N ALA A 33 -5.53 -8.57 1.22
CA ALA A 33 -4.57 -9.26 2.08
C ALA A 33 -3.43 -8.36 2.55
N CYS A 34 -2.88 -7.51 1.66
CA CYS A 34 -1.88 -6.51 2.03
C CYS A 34 -2.45 -5.51 3.05
N ALA A 35 -3.62 -4.95 2.76
CA ALA A 35 -4.26 -3.99 3.64
C ALA A 35 -4.57 -4.57 5.02
N ASP A 36 -5.11 -5.79 5.09
CA ASP A 36 -5.46 -6.42 6.35
C ASP A 36 -4.21 -6.68 7.20
N LEU A 37 -3.10 -7.10 6.58
CA LEU A 37 -1.83 -7.29 7.29
C LEU A 37 -1.23 -5.96 7.76
N ALA A 38 -1.19 -4.94 6.89
CA ALA A 38 -0.65 -3.62 7.23
C ALA A 38 -1.47 -2.92 8.34
N LEU A 39 -2.80 -3.06 8.30
CA LEU A 39 -3.69 -2.53 9.35
C LEU A 39 -3.52 -3.29 10.67
N LYS A 40 -3.40 -4.61 10.65
CA LYS A 40 -3.12 -5.42 11.86
C LYS A 40 -1.76 -5.13 12.48
N ALA A 41 -0.79 -4.71 11.67
CA ALA A 41 0.55 -4.35 12.12
C ALA A 41 0.69 -2.87 12.54
N ASP A 42 -0.41 -2.10 12.57
CA ASP A 42 -0.39 -0.65 12.81
C ASP A 42 0.58 0.11 11.90
N ALA A 43 0.79 -0.40 10.68
CA ALA A 43 1.65 0.16 9.65
C ALA A 43 0.85 0.96 8.60
N ALA A 44 -0.48 0.94 8.69
CA ALA A 44 -1.35 1.68 7.79
C ALA A 44 -2.64 2.13 8.47
N VAL A 45 -3.35 3.05 7.81
CA VAL A 45 -4.72 3.47 8.16
C VAL A 45 -5.63 3.37 6.94
N LYS A 46 -6.92 3.07 7.17
CA LYS A 46 -7.93 3.09 6.09
C LYS A 46 -8.13 4.52 5.61
N THR A 47 -8.25 4.70 4.31
CA THR A 47 -8.54 6.01 3.72
C THR A 47 -9.51 5.89 2.54
N ARG A 48 -10.08 7.03 2.14
CA ARG A 48 -10.85 7.13 0.91
C ARG A 48 -9.90 7.21 -0.28
N ARG A 49 -10.43 7.00 -1.49
CA ARG A 49 -9.66 7.24 -2.72
C ARG A 49 -9.16 8.71 -2.71
N PRO A 50 -7.85 8.95 -2.85
CA PRO A 50 -7.33 10.31 -2.98
C PRO A 50 -7.81 10.96 -4.28
N GLU A 51 -8.16 12.24 -4.20
CA GLU A 51 -8.60 13.05 -5.34
C GLU A 51 -7.41 13.32 -6.28
N GLY A 52 -7.62 13.32 -7.60
CA GLY A 52 -6.56 13.60 -8.58
C GLY A 52 -5.61 12.45 -8.92
N VAL A 53 -5.73 11.28 -8.28
CA VAL A 53 -4.98 10.07 -8.70
C VAL A 53 -5.63 9.47 -9.96
N SER A 54 -5.19 9.96 -11.13
CA SER A 54 -5.30 9.24 -12.40
C SER A 54 -4.21 8.17 -12.42
N GLY A 55 -4.54 6.93 -12.77
CA GLY A 55 -3.69 5.74 -12.62
C GLY A 55 -2.45 5.71 -13.52
N LYS A 56 -1.59 6.72 -13.47
CA LYS A 56 -0.28 6.75 -14.13
C LYS A 56 0.78 6.35 -13.10
N PHE A 57 1.04 5.05 -12.97
CA PHE A 57 2.26 4.57 -12.35
C PHE A 57 3.44 4.97 -13.24
N THR A 58 4.04 6.13 -12.99
CA THR A 58 5.31 6.48 -13.61
C THR A 58 6.40 5.67 -12.94
N ARG A 59 6.92 4.65 -13.63
CA ARG A 59 8.22 4.06 -13.30
C ARG A 59 9.27 5.17 -13.46
N LYS A 60 9.89 5.61 -12.37
CA LYS A 60 11.16 6.34 -12.46
C LYS A 60 12.23 5.30 -12.77
N THR A 61 12.72 5.31 -14.00
CA THR A 61 13.97 4.65 -14.44
C THR A 61 15.17 5.35 -13.87
#